data_AF-A0A7V5UQ03-F1
#
_entry.id   AF-A0A7V5UQ03-F1
#
_cell.length_a   1.000
_cell.length_b   1.000
_cell.length_c   1.000
_cell.angle_alpha   90.00
_cell.angle_beta   90.00
_cell.angle_gamma   90.00
#
_symmetry.space_group_name_H-M   'P 1'
#
loop_
_entity.id
_entity.type
_entity.pdbx_description
1 polymer ?
#
loop_
_entity_poly.entity_id
_entity_poly.type
_entity_poly.pdbx_seq_one_letter_code
_entity_poly.pdbx_strand_id
1 'polypeptide(L)'
;MGENKNFFLAIALSMIVLIGWQYLVGVPSVQKKQERQQKVTQQATGKSQSKVPVPASGPQSPAAPGAAPAGPAAGKTPSQLLTREAALAKTKRVQIKSDTVQGSLSLTGGRIDDLKLLKYHETIKKDSPNIILLSPSRSKNAYYIEHGWTAAPDANLKLPNSETTWRVEGNDKLTPQTPVTLKWDNGAGLLFRRTITIDREYMIKLRQDVENRTGKPVTLFPYALISRHGMPKTKAFYILHEGLIGFLGDEGLEEITYKDIKDDVSKTISATSGWIGITDKYWATAIIPDQKTPYKARFSENANVPEDIFQTDYLLDAVNIPAGGKASVNAKVFAGAKKVSVIDGYQEKENIRSFELLIDWGLFHFFTKPLFFVIEFFYNFLGNFGVAILAVTVII
;
A
#
# COMPACT_ATOMS: atom_id res chain seq x y z
N MET A 1 -8.36 6.75 56.63
CA MET A 1 -9.14 7.72 55.81
C MET A 1 -8.30 8.56 54.84
N GLY A 2 -6.98 8.35 54.70
CA GLY A 2 -6.11 9.13 53.80
C GLY A 2 -5.96 8.60 52.37
N GLU A 3 -5.98 7.28 52.15
CA GLU A 3 -5.67 6.68 50.84
C GLU A 3 -6.75 6.95 49.78
N ASN A 4 -8.03 6.95 50.17
CA ASN A 4 -9.12 7.22 49.22
C ASN A 4 -9.09 8.67 48.69
N LYS A 5 -8.60 9.64 49.47
CA LYS A 5 -8.51 11.04 49.04
C LYS A 5 -7.50 11.22 47.91
N ASN A 6 -6.34 10.57 48.00
CA ASN A 6 -5.32 10.63 46.97
C ASN A 6 -5.78 9.92 45.69
N PHE A 7 -6.51 8.81 45.83
CA PHE A 7 -7.11 8.10 44.71
C PHE A 7 -8.18 8.93 43.97
N PHE A 8 -9.12 9.54 44.70
CA PHE A 8 -10.13 10.42 44.09
C PHE A 8 -9.52 11.71 43.52
N LEU A 9 -8.47 12.24 44.13
CA LEU A 9 -7.73 13.39 43.60
C LEU A 9 -7.01 13.04 42.29
N ALA A 10 -6.39 11.86 42.20
CA ALA A 10 -5.77 11.38 40.97
C ALA A 10 -6.80 11.20 39.84
N ILE A 11 -7.96 10.60 40.13
CA ILE A 11 -9.05 10.47 39.16
C ILE A 11 -9.56 11.84 38.69
N ALA A 12 -9.76 12.78 39.62
CA ALA A 12 -10.20 14.13 39.29
C ALA A 12 -9.17 14.87 38.40
N LEU A 13 -7.88 14.77 38.73
CA LEU A 13 -6.81 15.36 37.93
C LEU A 13 -6.70 14.70 36.54
N SER A 14 -6.82 13.37 36.45
CA SER A 14 -6.85 12.66 35.16
C SER A 14 -8.06 13.07 34.31
N MET A 15 -9.25 13.24 34.90
CA MET A 15 -10.43 13.73 34.18
C MET A 15 -10.25 15.18 33.71
N ILE A 16 -9.66 16.06 34.53
CA ILE A 16 -9.39 17.45 34.14
C ILE A 16 -8.39 17.51 32.97
N VAL A 17 -7.34 16.68 33.00
CA VAL A 17 -6.37 16.59 31.89
C VAL A 17 -7.03 16.04 30.63
N LEU A 18 -7.87 15.00 30.73
CA LEU A 18 -8.59 14.43 29.58
C LEU A 18 -9.59 15.42 28.97
N ILE A 19 -10.38 16.10 29.81
CA ILE A 19 -11.38 17.09 29.37
C ILE A 19 -10.68 18.34 28.80
N GLY A 20 -9.62 18.82 29.47
CA GLY A 20 -8.81 19.95 29.01
C GLY A 20 -8.16 19.66 27.66
N TRP A 21 -7.62 18.45 27.47
CA TRP A 21 -7.07 18.00 26.19
C TRP A 21 -8.14 17.87 25.10
N GLN A 22 -9.29 17.27 25.44
CA GLN A 22 -10.40 17.12 24.51
C GLN A 22 -10.89 18.48 24.01
N TYR A 23 -10.94 19.50 24.89
CA TYR A 23 -11.35 20.85 24.54
C TYR A 23 -10.29 21.65 23.79
N LEU A 24 -9.03 21.62 24.23
CA LEU A 24 -7.95 22.44 23.65
C LEU A 24 -7.36 21.88 22.35
N VAL A 25 -7.36 20.55 22.17
CA VAL A 25 -6.71 19.88 21.03
C VAL A 25 -7.70 19.04 20.23
N GLY A 26 -8.59 18.29 20.89
CA GLY A 26 -9.57 17.43 20.24
C GLY A 26 -10.63 18.20 19.43
N VAL A 27 -11.26 19.22 20.01
CA VAL A 27 -12.29 20.02 19.34
C VAL A 27 -11.73 20.77 18.11
N PRO A 28 -10.58 21.47 18.16
CA PRO A 28 -10.03 22.14 16.98
C PRO A 28 -9.62 21.19 15.85
N SER A 29 -9.19 19.97 16.17
CA SER A 29 -8.78 18.98 15.15
C SER A 29 -9.97 18.30 14.48
N VAL A 30 -11.06 18.03 15.22
CA VAL A 30 -12.33 17.55 14.65
C VAL A 30 -13.03 18.64 13.84
N GLN A 31 -13.04 19.90 14.30
CA GLN A 31 -13.59 21.02 13.54
C GLN A 31 -12.79 21.27 12.25
N LYS A 32 -11.45 21.25 12.30
CA LYS A 32 -10.63 21.33 11.08
C LYS A 32 -10.90 20.18 10.09
N LYS A 33 -11.12 18.96 10.59
CA LYS A 33 -11.52 17.81 9.74
C LYS A 33 -12.90 18.03 9.12
N GLN A 34 -13.89 18.49 9.90
CA GLN A 34 -15.26 18.74 9.44
C GLN A 34 -15.36 19.92 8.47
N GLU A 35 -14.65 21.02 8.72
CA GLU A 35 -14.59 22.18 7.80
C GLU A 35 -13.92 21.82 6.48
N ARG A 36 -12.87 20.98 6.50
CA ARG A 36 -12.25 20.44 5.28
C ARG A 36 -13.22 19.51 4.53
N GLN A 37 -13.93 18.63 5.24
CA GLN A 37 -14.95 17.76 4.66
C GLN A 37 -16.10 18.56 4.01
N GLN A 38 -16.55 19.64 4.64
CA GLN A 38 -17.57 20.53 4.07
C GLN A 38 -17.07 21.28 2.82
N LYS A 39 -15.80 21.71 2.79
CA LYS A 39 -15.21 22.35 1.60
C LYS A 39 -15.11 21.38 0.41
N VAL A 40 -14.78 20.12 0.67
CA VAL A 40 -14.73 19.07 -0.37
C VAL A 40 -16.14 18.75 -0.90
N THR A 41 -17.16 18.68 -0.04
CA THR A 41 -18.55 18.43 -0.44
C THR A 41 -19.17 19.59 -1.22
N GLN A 42 -18.79 20.84 -0.92
CA GLN A 42 -19.25 22.04 -1.65
C GLN A 42 -18.60 22.17 -3.04
N GLN A 43 -17.40 21.61 -3.26
CA GLN A 43 -16.80 21.55 -4.61
C GLN A 43 -17.36 20.40 -5.47
N ALA A 44 -17.95 19.36 -4.87
CA ALA A 44 -18.53 18.22 -5.59
C ALA A 44 -20.00 18.42 -6.04
N THR A 45 -20.71 19.43 -5.51
CA THR A 45 -22.14 19.65 -5.78
C THR A 45 -22.43 20.53 -7.01
N GLY A 46 -21.40 20.92 -7.78
CA GLY A 46 -21.51 21.83 -8.92
C GLY A 46 -21.74 21.19 -10.30
N LYS A 47 -21.74 19.86 -10.47
CA LYS A 47 -21.96 19.24 -11.79
C LYS A 47 -22.81 17.96 -11.76
N SER A 48 -23.95 18.08 -12.46
CA SER A 48 -24.75 17.03 -13.13
C SER A 48 -25.78 16.23 -12.34
N GLN A 49 -27.01 16.75 -12.37
CA GLN A 49 -28.23 15.96 -12.45
C GLN A 49 -28.45 15.44 -13.88
N SER A 50 -28.50 14.12 -14.07
CA SER A 50 -29.33 13.48 -15.12
C SER A 50 -29.57 12.01 -14.73
N LYS A 51 -30.80 11.65 -14.36
CA LYS A 51 -31.32 10.27 -14.38
C LYS A 51 -31.89 10.00 -15.77
N VAL A 52 -31.65 8.83 -16.39
CA VAL A 52 -32.58 7.72 -16.78
C VAL A 52 -31.74 6.57 -17.45
N PRO A 53 -32.28 5.40 -17.86
CA PRO A 53 -32.28 4.10 -17.19
C PRO A 53 -31.27 3.05 -17.73
N VAL A 54 -31.13 1.94 -16.99
CA VAL A 54 -30.30 0.76 -17.29
C VAL A 54 -30.94 -0.15 -18.35
N PRO A 55 -30.14 -0.69 -19.29
CA PRO A 55 -30.27 -2.11 -19.66
C PRO A 55 -28.96 -2.89 -19.50
N ALA A 56 -29.13 -4.16 -19.15
CA ALA A 56 -28.06 -5.12 -18.84
C ALA A 56 -27.24 -5.55 -20.07
N SER A 57 -25.92 -5.60 -19.91
CA SER A 57 -25.00 -6.61 -20.47
C SER A 57 -23.58 -6.32 -19.97
N GLY A 58 -22.85 -7.35 -19.50
CA GLY A 58 -21.40 -7.24 -19.20
C GLY A 58 -20.55 -7.42 -20.47
N PRO A 59 -19.21 -7.41 -20.40
CA PRO A 59 -18.34 -7.36 -19.21
C PRO A 59 -17.31 -6.20 -19.20
N GLN A 60 -16.67 -6.02 -18.03
CA GLN A 60 -15.71 -4.97 -17.63
C GLN A 60 -16.34 -3.63 -17.21
N SER A 61 -16.22 -3.34 -15.92
CA SER A 61 -16.51 -2.01 -15.38
C SER A 61 -15.49 -1.02 -15.95
N PRO A 62 -15.91 0.06 -16.64
CA PRO A 62 -14.98 1.09 -17.06
C PRO A 62 -14.36 1.76 -15.83
N ALA A 63 -13.06 1.99 -15.86
CA ALA A 63 -12.41 2.82 -14.85
C ALA A 63 -13.10 4.19 -14.82
N ALA A 64 -13.38 4.71 -13.62
CA ALA A 64 -13.75 6.11 -13.46
C ALA A 64 -12.66 6.99 -14.12
N PRO A 65 -13.01 8.12 -14.77
CA PRO A 65 -12.02 8.97 -15.43
C PRO A 65 -10.89 9.36 -14.47
N GLY A 66 -9.67 8.91 -14.77
CA GLY A 66 -8.48 9.21 -13.98
C GLY A 66 -8.22 8.30 -12.77
N ALA A 67 -8.69 7.05 -12.80
CA ALA A 67 -8.32 6.01 -11.83
C ALA A 67 -7.48 4.88 -12.45
N ALA A 68 -6.64 4.22 -11.65
CA ALA A 68 -5.95 3.00 -12.07
C ALA A 68 -6.97 1.89 -12.38
N PRO A 69 -6.63 0.91 -13.24
CA PRO A 69 -7.46 -0.27 -13.45
C PRO A 69 -7.82 -0.92 -12.10
N ALA A 70 -9.07 -1.34 -11.95
CA ALA A 70 -9.43 -2.20 -10.83
C ALA A 70 -8.67 -3.53 -10.97
N GLY A 71 -8.13 -4.05 -9.87
CA GLY A 71 -7.64 -5.43 -9.83
C GLY A 71 -8.70 -6.38 -10.41
N PRO A 72 -8.31 -7.51 -11.03
CA PRO A 72 -9.25 -8.39 -11.71
C PRO A 72 -10.38 -8.80 -10.76
N ALA A 73 -11.58 -8.29 -11.05
CA ALA A 73 -12.80 -8.84 -10.49
C ALA A 73 -12.89 -10.29 -10.96
N ALA A 74 -13.06 -11.23 -10.02
CA ALA A 74 -13.49 -12.57 -10.38
C ALA A 74 -14.78 -12.42 -11.21
N GLY A 75 -14.74 -12.87 -12.47
CA GLY A 75 -15.91 -12.87 -13.34
C GLY A 75 -17.07 -13.62 -12.68
N LYS A 76 -18.30 -13.40 -13.18
CA LYS A 76 -19.56 -13.98 -12.69
C LYS A 76 -19.69 -15.52 -12.83
N THR A 77 -18.57 -16.23 -12.90
CA THR A 77 -18.50 -17.68 -12.81
C THR A 77 -17.68 -17.96 -11.55
N PRO A 78 -18.13 -18.83 -10.62
CA PRO A 78 -17.34 -19.18 -9.45
C PRO A 78 -16.07 -19.91 -9.91
N SER A 79 -15.03 -19.16 -10.26
CA SER A 79 -13.68 -19.70 -10.34
C SER A 79 -13.33 -20.05 -8.91
N GLN A 80 -13.46 -21.32 -8.59
CA GLN A 80 -13.10 -21.87 -7.28
C GLN A 80 -11.76 -21.30 -6.84
N LEU A 81 -11.76 -20.55 -5.74
CA LEU A 81 -10.54 -19.99 -5.16
C LEU A 81 -9.57 -21.14 -4.93
N LEU A 82 -8.34 -20.98 -5.40
CA LEU A 82 -7.32 -22.01 -5.29
C LEU A 82 -6.68 -21.96 -3.90
N THR A 83 -6.06 -23.06 -3.48
CA THR A 83 -5.04 -22.98 -2.43
C THR A 83 -3.89 -22.11 -2.94
N ARG A 84 -3.12 -21.55 -2.01
CA ARG A 84 -1.96 -20.71 -2.37
C ARG A 84 -0.97 -21.48 -3.22
N GLU A 85 -0.68 -22.73 -2.84
CA GLU A 85 0.24 -23.63 -3.52
C GLU A 85 -0.22 -23.91 -4.96
N ALA A 86 -1.52 -24.19 -5.15
CA ALA A 86 -2.10 -24.41 -6.46
C ALA A 86 -2.08 -23.13 -7.33
N ALA A 87 -2.30 -21.95 -6.73
CA ALA A 87 -2.21 -20.68 -7.44
C ALA A 87 -0.77 -20.37 -7.90
N LEU A 88 0.22 -20.65 -7.05
CA LEU A 88 1.64 -20.50 -7.39
C LEU A 88 2.07 -21.43 -8.53
N ALA A 89 1.54 -22.65 -8.58
CA ALA A 89 1.89 -23.63 -9.61
C ALA A 89 1.32 -23.30 -11.01
N LYS A 90 0.34 -22.38 -11.12
CA LYS A 90 -0.33 -22.08 -12.40
C LYS A 90 0.43 -21.14 -13.33
N THR A 91 1.40 -20.37 -12.84
CA THR A 91 2.13 -19.38 -13.65
C THR A 91 3.62 -19.64 -13.61
N LYS A 92 4.34 -19.24 -14.68
CA LYS A 92 5.80 -19.15 -14.62
C LYS A 92 6.19 -17.96 -13.73
N ARG A 93 7.27 -18.10 -12.97
CA ARG A 93 7.62 -17.14 -11.92
C ARG A 93 9.13 -16.90 -11.86
N VAL A 94 9.50 -15.69 -11.46
CA VAL A 94 10.88 -15.30 -11.14
C VAL A 94 11.04 -15.37 -9.64
N GLN A 95 12.08 -16.05 -9.15
CA GLN A 95 12.31 -16.19 -7.72
C GLN A 95 12.85 -14.88 -7.12
N ILE A 96 12.38 -14.53 -5.92
CA ILE A 96 12.86 -13.40 -5.13
C ILE A 96 13.55 -13.95 -3.88
N LYS A 97 14.78 -13.50 -3.60
CA LYS A 97 15.52 -13.86 -2.40
C LYS A 97 16.37 -12.69 -1.89
N SER A 98 16.15 -12.27 -0.66
CA SER A 98 17.00 -11.34 0.10
C SER A 98 17.34 -11.93 1.48
N ASP A 99 17.91 -11.11 2.37
CA ASP A 99 18.27 -11.51 3.73
C ASP A 99 17.03 -11.61 4.65
N THR A 100 15.98 -10.86 4.33
CA THR A 100 14.76 -10.78 5.14
C THR A 100 13.50 -11.28 4.43
N VAL A 101 13.51 -11.41 3.10
CA VAL A 101 12.35 -11.88 2.33
C VAL A 101 12.71 -12.98 1.35
N GLN A 102 11.72 -13.84 1.08
CA GLN A 102 11.78 -14.82 0.01
C GLN A 102 10.40 -14.91 -0.64
N GLY A 103 10.34 -15.20 -1.93
CA GLY A 103 9.08 -15.40 -2.63
C GLY A 103 9.29 -15.42 -4.13
N SER A 104 8.34 -14.88 -4.88
CA SER A 104 8.40 -14.85 -6.34
C SER A 104 7.52 -13.78 -6.98
N LEU A 105 7.87 -13.41 -8.19
CA LEU A 105 7.11 -12.54 -9.08
C LEU A 105 6.42 -13.41 -10.15
N SER A 106 5.11 -13.26 -10.33
CA SER A 106 4.37 -13.91 -11.43
C SER A 106 4.70 -13.28 -12.78
N LEU A 107 5.10 -14.09 -13.77
CA LEU A 107 5.29 -13.62 -15.15
C LEU A 107 3.97 -13.33 -15.87
N THR A 108 2.85 -13.88 -15.40
CA THR A 108 1.51 -13.46 -15.83
C THR A 108 1.07 -12.26 -15.00
N GLY A 109 0.75 -11.15 -15.67
CA GLY A 109 0.48 -9.84 -15.07
C GLY A 109 1.74 -9.07 -14.63
N GLY A 110 2.86 -9.76 -14.40
CA GLY A 110 4.09 -9.15 -13.90
C GLY A 110 3.91 -8.64 -12.46
N ARG A 111 3.29 -9.47 -11.61
CA ARG A 111 2.84 -9.11 -10.25
C ARG A 111 3.82 -9.56 -9.18
N ILE A 112 3.93 -8.75 -8.12
CA ILE A 112 4.58 -9.15 -6.88
C ILE A 112 3.47 -9.67 -5.97
N ASP A 113 3.33 -10.99 -5.90
CA ASP A 113 2.16 -11.67 -5.31
C ASP A 113 2.54 -12.90 -4.47
N ASP A 114 3.84 -13.11 -4.22
CA ASP A 114 4.36 -14.15 -3.34
C ASP A 114 5.57 -13.61 -2.58
N LEU A 115 5.40 -13.40 -1.27
CA LEU A 115 6.46 -12.90 -0.41
C LEU A 115 6.22 -13.36 1.02
N LYS A 116 7.23 -13.97 1.64
CA LYS A 116 7.27 -14.35 3.06
C LYS A 116 8.42 -13.64 3.78
N LEU A 117 8.23 -13.35 5.06
CA LEU A 117 9.20 -12.67 5.90
C LEU A 117 10.05 -13.68 6.67
N LEU A 118 11.33 -13.80 6.31
CA LEU A 118 12.25 -14.85 6.78
C LEU A 118 12.60 -14.73 8.28
N LYS A 119 12.42 -13.55 8.87
CA LYS A 119 12.77 -13.28 10.28
C LYS A 119 11.57 -13.39 11.23
N TYR A 120 10.38 -13.70 10.72
CA TYR A 120 9.14 -13.70 11.50
C TYR A 120 8.35 -14.97 11.27
N HIS A 121 7.75 -15.48 12.34
CA HIS A 121 6.97 -16.71 12.37
C HIS A 121 5.54 -16.42 12.86
N GLU A 122 4.58 -17.24 12.44
CA GLU A 122 3.17 -17.10 12.87
C GLU A 122 2.98 -17.24 14.38
N THR A 123 3.80 -18.06 15.03
CA THR A 123 3.76 -18.35 16.46
C THR A 123 5.17 -18.42 17.04
N ILE A 124 5.28 -18.50 18.36
CA ILE A 124 6.56 -18.64 19.08
C ILE A 124 7.15 -20.06 19.00
N LYS A 125 6.45 -21.02 18.38
CA LYS A 125 6.94 -22.41 18.25
C LYS A 125 8.12 -22.44 17.28
N LYS A 126 9.11 -23.29 17.58
CA LYS A 126 10.38 -23.39 16.82
C LYS A 126 10.17 -23.79 15.35
N ASP A 127 9.16 -24.60 15.07
CA ASP A 127 8.77 -25.12 13.75
C ASP A 127 7.66 -24.31 13.07
N SER A 128 7.26 -23.19 13.67
CA SER A 128 6.20 -22.34 13.13
C SER A 128 6.57 -21.85 11.72
N PRO A 129 5.63 -21.85 10.76
CA PRO A 129 5.91 -21.30 9.43
C PRO A 129 6.24 -19.81 9.50
N ASN A 130 6.98 -19.33 8.50
CA ASN A 130 7.22 -17.90 8.33
C ASN A 130 5.92 -17.15 8.00
N ILE A 131 5.87 -15.88 8.37
CA ILE A 131 4.76 -15.00 7.99
C ILE A 131 4.71 -14.87 6.47
N ILE A 132 3.56 -15.21 5.89
CA ILE A 132 3.23 -14.95 4.48
C ILE A 132 2.64 -13.55 4.41
N LEU A 133 3.32 -12.63 3.71
CA LEU A 133 2.84 -11.28 3.50
C LEU A 133 1.97 -11.18 2.23
N LEU A 134 2.48 -11.69 1.10
CA LEU A 134 1.79 -11.62 -0.20
C LEU A 134 1.32 -13.01 -0.67
N SER A 135 0.14 -13.03 -1.28
CA SER A 135 -0.50 -14.24 -1.82
C SER A 135 -1.13 -14.00 -3.20
N PRO A 136 -1.08 -14.96 -4.13
CA PRO A 136 -1.50 -14.78 -5.52
C PRO A 136 -2.97 -14.38 -5.71
N SER A 137 -3.28 -13.61 -6.75
CA SER A 137 -4.62 -13.06 -7.05
C SER A 137 -5.75 -14.08 -7.27
N ARG A 138 -5.44 -15.38 -7.38
CA ARG A 138 -6.42 -16.47 -7.56
C ARG A 138 -6.47 -17.41 -6.36
N SER A 139 -5.78 -17.08 -5.27
CA SER A 139 -5.87 -17.81 -4.02
C SER A 139 -6.85 -17.13 -3.07
N LYS A 140 -7.35 -17.89 -2.09
CA LYS A 140 -8.06 -17.32 -0.93
C LYS A 140 -7.18 -16.26 -0.24
N ASN A 141 -7.77 -15.14 0.19
CA ASN A 141 -7.07 -14.02 0.83
C ASN A 141 -5.90 -13.47 0.00
N ALA A 142 -6.09 -13.34 -1.32
CA ALA A 142 -5.07 -12.76 -2.19
C ALA A 142 -4.59 -11.40 -1.69
N TYR A 143 -3.30 -11.14 -1.79
CA TYR A 143 -2.69 -9.85 -1.43
C TYR A 143 -1.48 -9.62 -2.32
N TYR A 144 -1.60 -8.69 -3.25
CA TYR A 144 -0.62 -8.53 -4.33
C TYR A 144 -0.47 -7.08 -4.77
N ILE A 145 0.63 -6.83 -5.47
CA ILE A 145 1.04 -5.52 -5.95
C ILE A 145 1.22 -5.59 -7.46
N GLU A 146 0.63 -4.63 -8.16
CA GLU A 146 0.67 -4.50 -9.61
C GLU A 146 1.07 -3.10 -10.01
N HIS A 147 1.83 -3.01 -11.10
CA HIS A 147 2.22 -1.75 -11.73
C HIS A 147 1.93 -1.86 -13.21
N GLY A 148 1.60 -0.75 -13.86
CA GLY A 148 1.25 -0.80 -15.27
C GLY A 148 1.14 0.55 -15.93
N TRP A 149 0.58 0.50 -17.13
CA TRP A 149 0.24 1.65 -17.95
C TRP A 149 -1.21 1.49 -18.35
N THR A 150 -1.98 2.58 -18.27
CA THR A 150 -3.32 2.67 -18.85
C THR A 150 -3.35 3.80 -19.88
N ALA A 151 -4.43 3.91 -20.64
CA ALA A 151 -4.65 4.98 -21.60
C ALA A 151 -6.10 5.46 -21.48
N ALA A 152 -6.41 6.57 -22.15
CA ALA A 152 -7.80 7.00 -22.29
C ALA A 152 -8.63 5.88 -23.00
N PRO A 153 -9.91 5.68 -22.63
CA PRO A 153 -10.72 4.57 -23.16
C PRO A 153 -10.82 4.52 -24.69
N ASP A 154 -10.77 5.68 -25.35
CA ASP A 154 -10.86 5.87 -26.80
C ASP A 154 -9.53 5.66 -27.54
N ALA A 155 -8.39 5.55 -26.82
CA ALA A 155 -7.08 5.38 -27.43
C ALA A 155 -6.90 4.03 -28.16
N ASN A 156 -7.73 3.02 -27.82
CA ASN A 156 -7.71 1.67 -28.40
C ASN A 156 -6.30 1.05 -28.48
N LEU A 157 -5.49 1.26 -27.43
CA LEU A 157 -4.12 0.75 -27.34
C LEU A 157 -4.10 -0.60 -26.63
N LYS A 158 -3.35 -1.55 -27.19
CA LYS A 158 -3.07 -2.82 -26.53
C LYS A 158 -1.96 -2.61 -25.48
N LEU A 159 -2.36 -2.54 -24.22
CA LEU A 159 -1.48 -2.32 -23.07
C LEU A 159 -1.33 -3.61 -22.23
N PRO A 160 -0.26 -3.73 -21.42
CA PRO A 160 -0.14 -4.85 -20.48
C PRO A 160 -1.29 -4.83 -19.47
N ASN A 161 -1.85 -6.00 -19.20
CA ASN A 161 -2.93 -6.24 -18.25
C ASN A 161 -2.62 -7.46 -17.35
N SER A 162 -3.58 -7.83 -16.51
CA SER A 162 -3.49 -8.94 -15.56
C SER A 162 -3.19 -10.31 -16.19
N GLU A 163 -3.49 -10.50 -17.47
CA GLU A 163 -3.30 -11.76 -18.21
C GLU A 163 -2.04 -11.74 -19.09
N THR A 164 -1.38 -10.58 -19.18
CA THR A 164 -0.20 -10.41 -20.01
C THR A 164 0.95 -11.29 -19.52
N THR A 165 1.48 -12.13 -20.41
CA THR A 165 2.63 -12.98 -20.10
C THR A 165 3.92 -12.30 -20.50
N TRP A 166 4.70 -11.90 -19.50
CA TRP A 166 6.00 -11.26 -19.65
C TRP A 166 7.10 -12.28 -19.93
N ARG A 167 8.10 -11.90 -20.73
CA ARG A 167 9.33 -12.66 -20.92
C ARG A 167 10.45 -12.06 -20.07
N VAL A 168 11.29 -12.90 -19.47
CA VAL A 168 12.49 -12.45 -18.79
C VAL A 168 13.57 -12.14 -19.82
N GLU A 169 14.23 -10.98 -19.70
CA GLU A 169 15.47 -10.65 -20.42
C GLU A 169 16.65 -10.79 -19.45
N GLY A 170 17.58 -11.69 -19.75
CA GLY A 170 18.77 -11.91 -18.94
C GLY A 170 18.52 -12.83 -17.75
N ASN A 171 18.77 -12.34 -16.54
CA ASN A 171 18.72 -13.09 -15.30
C ASN A 171 17.28 -13.34 -14.80
N ASP A 172 17.01 -14.53 -14.26
CA ASP A 172 15.68 -15.00 -13.83
C ASP A 172 15.54 -15.16 -12.30
N LYS A 173 16.50 -14.61 -11.54
CA LYS A 173 16.51 -14.59 -10.07
C LYS A 173 16.74 -13.18 -9.51
N LEU A 174 15.73 -12.64 -8.84
CA LEU A 174 15.84 -11.35 -8.18
C LEU A 174 16.54 -11.50 -6.82
N THR A 175 17.72 -10.89 -6.69
CA THR A 175 18.48 -10.79 -5.43
C THR A 175 18.99 -9.37 -5.23
N PRO A 176 19.52 -9.00 -4.04
CA PRO A 176 20.11 -7.68 -3.84
C PRO A 176 21.27 -7.36 -4.78
N GLN A 177 21.89 -8.37 -5.39
CA GLN A 177 23.00 -8.22 -6.33
C GLN A 177 22.55 -8.34 -7.79
N THR A 178 21.37 -8.91 -8.06
CA THR A 178 20.94 -9.28 -9.42
C THR A 178 19.56 -8.72 -9.74
N PRO A 179 19.45 -7.66 -10.55
CA PRO A 179 18.17 -7.19 -11.05
C PRO A 179 17.52 -8.22 -12.00
N VAL A 180 16.22 -8.07 -12.22
CA VAL A 180 15.48 -8.82 -13.24
C VAL A 180 14.77 -7.84 -14.16
N THR A 181 14.87 -8.07 -15.46
CA THR A 181 14.13 -7.30 -16.47
C THR A 181 13.06 -8.17 -17.10
N LEU A 182 11.81 -7.70 -17.05
CA LEU A 182 10.71 -8.26 -17.80
C LEU A 182 10.47 -7.44 -19.07
N LYS A 183 10.14 -8.12 -20.16
CA LYS A 183 9.82 -7.52 -21.46
C LYS A 183 8.51 -8.05 -22.00
N TRP A 184 7.74 -7.15 -22.59
CA TRP A 184 6.58 -7.51 -23.38
C TRP A 184 6.43 -6.57 -24.57
N ASP A 185 6.33 -7.16 -25.76
CA ASP A 185 6.01 -6.46 -26.99
C ASP A 185 4.52 -6.67 -27.26
N ASN A 186 3.78 -5.58 -27.44
CA ASN A 186 2.34 -5.69 -27.66
C ASN A 186 1.99 -6.21 -29.07
N GLY A 187 2.97 -6.25 -29.99
CA GLY A 187 2.79 -6.62 -31.40
C GLY A 187 2.17 -5.53 -32.26
N ALA A 188 1.97 -4.34 -31.69
CA ALA A 188 1.33 -3.17 -32.32
C ALA A 188 2.22 -1.92 -32.22
N GLY A 189 3.54 -2.11 -32.07
CA GLY A 189 4.52 -1.02 -32.06
C GLY A 189 4.78 -0.38 -30.70
N LEU A 190 4.32 -0.95 -29.58
CA LEU A 190 4.76 -0.53 -28.24
C LEU A 190 5.54 -1.65 -27.57
N LEU A 191 6.73 -1.31 -27.10
CA LEU A 191 7.59 -2.23 -26.37
C LEU A 191 7.71 -1.80 -24.92
N PHE A 192 7.31 -2.66 -24.00
CA PHE A 192 7.33 -2.42 -22.56
C PHE A 192 8.46 -3.20 -21.90
N ARG A 193 9.18 -2.54 -21.00
CA ARG A 193 10.14 -3.19 -20.09
C ARG A 193 9.86 -2.82 -18.64
N ARG A 194 10.14 -3.76 -17.74
CA ARG A 194 10.10 -3.55 -16.29
C ARG A 194 11.41 -4.04 -15.70
N THR A 195 12.22 -3.15 -15.16
CA THR A 195 13.45 -3.52 -14.45
C THR A 195 13.17 -3.48 -12.96
N ILE A 196 13.33 -4.61 -12.29
CA ILE A 196 13.02 -4.81 -10.87
C ILE A 196 14.32 -5.03 -10.12
N THR A 197 14.47 -4.33 -9.00
CA THR A 197 15.55 -4.51 -8.01
C THR A 197 14.94 -4.67 -6.63
N ILE A 198 15.64 -5.38 -5.75
CA ILE A 198 15.29 -5.49 -4.34
C ILE A 198 16.52 -5.16 -3.50
N ASP A 199 16.34 -4.58 -2.33
CA ASP A 199 17.43 -4.42 -1.37
C ASP A 199 17.55 -5.64 -0.43
N ARG A 200 18.40 -5.55 0.59
CA ARG A 200 18.58 -6.64 1.55
C ARG A 200 17.39 -6.81 2.51
N GLU A 201 16.59 -5.76 2.69
CA GLU A 201 15.46 -5.69 3.60
C GLU A 201 14.14 -5.83 2.81
N TYR A 202 13.32 -4.77 2.72
CA TYR A 202 11.93 -4.84 2.26
C TYR A 202 11.58 -3.90 1.09
N MET A 203 12.57 -3.23 0.50
CA MET A 203 12.33 -2.24 -0.56
C MET A 203 12.56 -2.86 -1.93
N ILE A 204 11.52 -2.86 -2.75
CA ILE A 204 11.55 -3.23 -4.16
C ILE A 204 11.46 -1.95 -4.99
N LYS A 205 12.39 -1.75 -5.93
CA LYS A 205 12.30 -0.64 -6.89
C LYS A 205 11.97 -1.16 -8.27
N LEU A 206 11.07 -0.46 -8.94
CA LEU A 206 10.59 -0.78 -10.28
C LEU A 206 10.85 0.40 -11.21
N ARG A 207 11.51 0.15 -12.34
CA ARG A 207 11.56 1.07 -13.47
C ARG A 207 10.73 0.50 -14.62
N GLN A 208 9.74 1.25 -15.07
CA GLN A 208 8.90 0.91 -16.22
C GLN A 208 9.34 1.76 -17.41
N ASP A 209 9.72 1.11 -18.51
CA ASP A 209 10.07 1.78 -19.76
C ASP A 209 9.07 1.43 -20.85
N VAL A 210 8.71 2.42 -21.68
CA VAL A 210 7.91 2.24 -22.90
C VAL A 210 8.65 2.85 -24.07
N GLU A 211 8.77 2.08 -25.14
CA GLU A 211 9.30 2.52 -26.42
C GLU A 211 8.19 2.55 -27.47
N ASN A 212 7.98 3.71 -28.10
CA ASN A 212 6.92 3.94 -29.06
C ASN A 212 7.46 3.83 -30.50
N ARG A 213 7.09 2.74 -31.17
CA ARG A 213 7.42 2.42 -32.57
C ARG A 213 6.19 2.47 -33.49
N THR A 214 5.09 3.07 -33.05
CA THR A 214 3.81 3.10 -33.78
C THR A 214 3.77 4.09 -34.94
N GLY A 215 4.73 5.02 -35.02
CA GLY A 215 4.74 6.12 -36.00
C GLY A 215 3.85 7.32 -35.64
N LYS A 216 3.14 7.28 -34.50
CA LYS A 216 2.33 8.40 -33.97
C LYS A 216 2.64 8.64 -32.49
N PRO A 217 2.47 9.85 -31.95
CA PRO A 217 2.58 10.06 -30.50
C PRO A 217 1.53 9.24 -29.75
N VAL A 218 1.90 8.76 -28.56
CA VAL A 218 1.06 7.94 -27.69
C VAL A 218 1.06 8.53 -26.29
N THR A 219 -0.12 8.72 -25.69
CA THR A 219 -0.26 9.21 -24.33
C THR A 219 -0.67 8.07 -23.41
N LEU A 220 0.11 7.83 -22.35
CA LEU A 220 -0.14 6.79 -21.35
C LEU A 220 -0.18 7.39 -19.95
N PHE A 221 -0.85 6.69 -19.04
CA PHE A 221 -0.93 7.02 -17.63
C PHE A 221 -0.33 5.87 -16.82
N PRO A 222 0.83 6.05 -16.20
CA PRO A 222 1.42 5.06 -15.31
C PRO A 222 0.58 4.90 -14.03
N TYR A 223 0.45 3.67 -13.55
CA TYR A 223 -0.24 3.39 -12.28
C TYR A 223 0.49 2.33 -11.46
N ALA A 224 0.20 2.33 -10.16
CA ALA A 224 0.49 1.22 -9.27
C ALA A 224 -0.72 0.95 -8.37
N LEU A 225 -0.91 -0.30 -7.97
CA LEU A 225 -1.96 -0.71 -7.06
C LEU A 225 -1.48 -1.80 -6.10
N ILE A 226 -2.08 -1.82 -4.94
CA ILE A 226 -2.05 -2.90 -3.96
C ILE A 226 -3.50 -3.35 -3.80
N SER A 227 -3.74 -4.65 -3.98
CA SER A 227 -5.07 -5.24 -3.82
C SER A 227 -5.03 -6.34 -2.77
N ARG A 228 -5.97 -6.30 -1.83
CA ARG A 228 -6.15 -7.26 -0.75
C ARG A 228 -7.58 -7.78 -0.74
N HIS A 229 -7.70 -9.10 -0.84
CA HIS A 229 -8.96 -9.81 -0.91
C HIS A 229 -9.30 -10.42 0.45
N GLY A 230 -10.58 -10.38 0.78
CA GLY A 230 -11.14 -10.84 2.04
C GLY A 230 -10.82 -9.90 3.21
N MET A 231 -11.66 -9.98 4.25
CA MET A 231 -11.37 -9.31 5.52
C MET A 231 -10.15 -9.97 6.19
N PRO A 232 -9.07 -9.21 6.45
CA PRO A 232 -7.96 -9.75 7.19
C PRO A 232 -8.37 -10.06 8.63
N LYS A 233 -7.67 -11.01 9.26
CA LYS A 233 -7.84 -11.29 10.69
C LYS A 233 -7.24 -10.14 11.49
N THR A 234 -7.99 -9.05 11.64
CA THR A 234 -7.63 -7.93 12.51
C THR A 234 -7.82 -8.33 13.96
N LYS A 235 -6.91 -7.91 14.83
CA LYS A 235 -7.20 -7.96 16.28
C LYS A 235 -7.75 -6.59 16.59
N ALA A 236 -9.05 -6.50 16.86
CA ALA A 236 -9.74 -5.25 17.18
C ALA A 236 -9.19 -4.61 18.46
N PHE A 237 -8.04 -3.94 18.34
CA PHE A 237 -7.44 -3.12 19.35
C PHE A 237 -7.73 -1.67 18.97
N TYR A 238 -8.46 -0.96 19.81
CA TYR A 238 -8.79 0.46 19.63
C TYR A 238 -7.58 1.42 19.58
N ILE A 239 -6.36 0.90 19.70
CA ILE A 239 -5.14 1.67 19.93
C ILE A 239 -4.27 1.76 18.67
N LEU A 240 -4.54 0.94 17.64
CA LEU A 240 -3.70 0.86 16.45
C LEU A 240 -4.56 0.87 15.18
N HIS A 241 -4.07 1.53 14.14
CA HIS A 241 -4.69 1.53 12.82
C HIS A 241 -4.36 0.25 12.03
N GLU A 242 -5.39 -0.47 11.59
CA GLU A 242 -5.31 -1.56 10.61
C GLU A 242 -6.28 -1.25 9.47
N GLY A 243 -5.76 -1.15 8.24
CA GLY A 243 -6.56 -0.67 7.12
C GLY A 243 -5.73 -0.10 5.98
N LEU A 244 -6.40 0.72 5.18
CA LEU A 244 -5.81 1.52 4.14
C LEU A 244 -5.12 2.74 4.79
N ILE A 245 -3.94 3.09 4.31
CA ILE A 245 -3.13 4.17 4.90
C ILE A 245 -2.35 4.92 3.82
N GLY A 246 -2.08 6.19 4.00
CA GLY A 246 -1.12 6.92 3.16
C GLY A 246 -0.76 8.28 3.72
N PHE A 247 0.40 8.80 3.35
CA PHE A 247 0.74 10.20 3.55
C PHE A 247 0.69 10.91 2.20
N LEU A 248 -0.18 11.90 2.02
CA LEU A 248 -0.51 12.47 0.72
C LEU A 248 -0.15 13.96 0.64
N GLY A 249 1.15 14.25 0.69
CA GLY A 249 1.70 15.60 0.56
C GLY A 249 1.13 16.55 1.60
N ASP A 250 0.37 17.55 1.15
CA ASP A 250 -0.18 18.61 2.01
C ASP A 250 -1.50 18.21 2.71
N GLU A 251 -2.17 17.17 2.21
CA GLU A 251 -3.32 16.57 2.91
C GLU A 251 -2.88 15.86 4.20
N GLY A 252 -1.63 15.38 4.24
CA GLY A 252 -1.05 14.73 5.40
C GLY A 252 -1.40 13.24 5.48
N LEU A 253 -1.45 12.71 6.70
CA LEU A 253 -1.72 11.30 6.97
C LEU A 253 -3.22 10.97 6.84
N GLU A 254 -3.52 9.96 6.04
CA GLU A 254 -4.83 9.39 5.80
C GLU A 254 -4.85 7.96 6.36
N GLU A 255 -5.80 7.69 7.25
CA GLU A 255 -6.02 6.40 7.90
C GLU A 255 -7.48 6.02 7.69
N ILE A 256 -7.73 4.99 6.88
CA ILE A 256 -9.10 4.55 6.54
C ILE A 256 -9.24 3.09 6.93
N THR A 257 -10.11 2.82 7.89
CA THR A 257 -10.31 1.43 8.35
C THR A 257 -11.03 0.62 7.27
N TYR A 258 -10.90 -0.71 7.35
CA TYR A 258 -11.66 -1.61 6.47
C TYR A 258 -13.18 -1.46 6.60
N LYS A 259 -13.67 -0.94 7.72
CA LYS A 259 -15.09 -0.66 7.92
C LYS A 259 -15.50 0.62 7.20
N ASP A 260 -14.75 1.71 7.40
CA ASP A 260 -15.13 3.02 6.88
C ASP A 260 -15.13 3.07 5.35
N ILE A 261 -14.19 2.38 4.69
CA ILE A 261 -14.14 2.31 3.22
C ILE A 261 -15.29 1.49 2.60
N LYS A 262 -15.95 0.63 3.37
CA LYS A 262 -17.16 -0.05 2.89
C LYS A 262 -18.36 0.88 2.84
N ASP A 263 -18.39 1.85 3.76
CA ASP A 263 -19.43 2.86 3.80
C ASP A 263 -19.18 3.94 2.73
N ASP A 264 -17.91 4.31 2.50
CA ASP A 264 -17.46 5.18 1.42
C ASP A 264 -16.60 4.41 0.41
N VAL A 265 -17.28 3.73 -0.53
CA VAL A 265 -16.73 2.74 -1.49
C VAL A 265 -15.46 3.21 -2.22
N SER A 266 -15.23 4.53 -2.34
CA SER A 266 -13.99 5.08 -2.89
C SER A 266 -13.70 6.50 -2.42
N LYS A 267 -12.46 6.75 -1.97
CA LYS A 267 -11.91 8.09 -1.67
C LYS A 267 -10.72 8.38 -2.57
N THR A 268 -10.74 9.50 -3.30
CA THR A 268 -9.66 9.93 -4.20
C THR A 268 -9.08 11.27 -3.76
N ILE A 269 -7.76 11.37 -3.72
CA ILE A 269 -7.02 12.55 -3.26
C ILE A 269 -5.87 12.83 -4.24
N SER A 270 -5.67 14.10 -4.61
CA SER A 270 -4.52 14.49 -5.44
C SER A 270 -3.33 14.85 -4.56
N ALA A 271 -2.13 14.40 -4.93
CA ALA A 271 -0.90 14.67 -4.20
C ALA A 271 0.31 14.73 -5.14
N THR A 272 1.42 15.32 -4.68
CA THR A 272 2.69 15.40 -5.44
C THR A 272 3.83 14.64 -4.77
N SER A 273 3.67 14.27 -3.50
CA SER A 273 4.67 13.56 -2.69
C SER A 273 3.99 12.59 -1.73
N GLY A 274 4.77 11.74 -1.08
CA GLY A 274 4.30 10.77 -0.09
C GLY A 274 4.08 9.37 -0.67
N TRP A 275 3.18 8.62 -0.07
CA TRP A 275 3.02 7.18 -0.32
C TRP A 275 1.63 6.71 0.10
N ILE A 276 1.20 5.57 -0.42
CA ILE A 276 -0.11 4.99 -0.13
C ILE A 276 -0.01 3.46 -0.03
N GLY A 277 -0.82 2.84 0.82
CA GLY A 277 -0.58 1.47 1.25
C GLY A 277 -1.71 0.82 2.06
N ILE A 278 -1.40 -0.38 2.55
CA ILE A 278 -2.24 -1.15 3.48
C ILE A 278 -1.35 -1.58 4.65
N THR A 279 -1.83 -1.34 5.86
CA THR A 279 -1.11 -1.62 7.12
C THR A 279 -1.86 -2.60 8.00
N ASP A 280 -1.10 -3.49 8.63
CA ASP A 280 -1.50 -4.39 9.70
C ASP A 280 -0.71 -4.03 10.96
N LYS A 281 -0.99 -4.69 12.10
CA LYS A 281 -0.25 -4.47 13.35
C LYS A 281 1.29 -4.43 13.21
N TYR A 282 1.88 -5.40 12.52
CA TYR A 282 3.36 -5.54 12.43
C TYR A 282 3.91 -5.43 11.01
N TRP A 283 3.05 -5.44 9.99
CA TRP A 283 3.44 -5.51 8.59
C TRP A 283 2.75 -4.42 7.81
N ALA A 284 3.33 -4.03 6.69
CA ALA A 284 2.66 -3.15 5.75
C ALA A 284 3.13 -3.40 4.32
N THR A 285 2.30 -2.96 3.38
CA THR A 285 2.71 -2.73 2.00
C THR A 285 2.43 -1.28 1.64
N ALA A 286 3.34 -0.64 0.91
CA ALA A 286 3.16 0.72 0.42
C ALA A 286 3.74 0.85 -0.98
N ILE A 287 3.00 1.52 -1.86
CA ILE A 287 3.44 1.99 -3.17
C ILE A 287 3.83 3.46 -3.04
N ILE A 288 5.01 3.78 -3.54
CA ILE A 288 5.66 5.07 -3.32
C ILE A 288 6.00 5.63 -4.71
N PRO A 289 5.22 6.61 -5.21
CA PRO A 289 5.54 7.30 -6.45
C PRO A 289 6.79 8.19 -6.28
N ASP A 290 7.30 8.71 -7.40
CA ASP A 290 8.31 9.75 -7.36
C ASP A 290 7.81 10.97 -6.56
N GLN A 291 8.63 11.47 -5.65
CA GLN A 291 8.22 12.46 -4.64
C GLN A 291 8.05 13.88 -5.17
N LYS A 292 8.21 14.08 -6.49
CA LYS A 292 8.02 15.35 -7.19
C LYS A 292 7.00 15.26 -8.32
N THR A 293 6.37 14.10 -8.50
CA THR A 293 5.46 13.84 -9.60
C THR A 293 4.02 13.87 -9.10
N PRO A 294 3.14 14.73 -9.67
CA PRO A 294 1.72 14.73 -9.32
C PRO A 294 1.05 13.38 -9.64
N TYR A 295 0.14 12.98 -8.75
CA TYR A 295 -0.61 11.75 -8.84
C TYR A 295 -1.99 11.88 -8.17
N LYS A 296 -2.92 11.04 -8.62
CA LYS A 296 -4.20 10.81 -7.95
C LYS A 296 -4.10 9.51 -7.16
N ALA A 297 -4.13 9.62 -5.85
CA ALA A 297 -4.20 8.49 -4.94
C ALA A 297 -5.66 8.10 -4.72
N ARG A 298 -5.95 6.80 -4.67
CA ARG A 298 -7.29 6.27 -4.40
C ARG A 298 -7.22 5.18 -3.36
N PHE A 299 -8.20 5.22 -2.45
CA PHE A 299 -8.57 4.15 -1.55
C PHE A 299 -9.95 3.66 -1.97
N SER A 300 -10.16 2.35 -2.06
CA SER A 300 -11.44 1.81 -2.51
C SER A 300 -11.71 0.43 -1.97
N GLU A 301 -12.99 0.07 -1.98
CA GLU A 301 -13.49 -1.27 -1.77
C GLU A 301 -14.38 -1.66 -2.97
N ASN A 302 -14.42 -2.94 -3.34
CA ASN A 302 -15.29 -3.42 -4.39
C ASN A 302 -16.42 -4.32 -3.85
N ALA A 303 -17.48 -3.69 -3.38
CA ALA A 303 -18.68 -4.37 -2.89
C ALA A 303 -19.46 -5.17 -3.96
N ASN A 304 -19.08 -5.09 -5.25
CA ASN A 304 -19.82 -5.75 -6.34
C ASN A 304 -19.44 -7.23 -6.52
N VAL A 305 -18.53 -7.75 -5.71
CA VAL A 305 -18.13 -9.15 -5.68
C VAL A 305 -18.45 -9.76 -4.30
N PRO A 306 -18.69 -11.09 -4.20
CA PRO A 306 -19.06 -11.72 -2.93
C PRO A 306 -17.98 -11.66 -1.83
N GLU A 307 -16.73 -11.41 -2.21
CA GLU A 307 -15.59 -11.28 -1.30
C GLU A 307 -15.15 -9.80 -1.29
N ASP A 308 -14.92 -9.22 -0.11
CA ASP A 308 -14.40 -7.86 0.00
C ASP A 308 -13.07 -7.73 -0.76
N ILE A 309 -12.92 -6.70 -1.59
CA ILE A 309 -11.64 -6.39 -2.23
C ILE A 309 -11.28 -4.96 -1.89
N PHE A 310 -10.30 -4.80 -1.00
CA PHE A 310 -9.71 -3.52 -0.67
C PHE A 310 -8.59 -3.22 -1.64
N GLN A 311 -8.58 -2.02 -2.19
CA GLN A 311 -7.54 -1.56 -3.09
C GLN A 311 -7.07 -0.17 -2.69
N THR A 312 -5.75 -0.01 -2.71
CA THR A 312 -5.15 1.31 -2.78
C THR A 312 -4.34 1.41 -4.07
N ASP A 313 -4.46 2.53 -4.77
CA ASP A 313 -3.77 2.77 -6.02
C ASP A 313 -3.38 4.23 -6.19
N TYR A 314 -2.42 4.47 -7.08
CA TYR A 314 -2.23 5.79 -7.64
C TYR A 314 -2.21 5.75 -9.17
N LEU A 315 -2.66 6.86 -9.77
CA LEU A 315 -2.51 7.16 -11.18
C LEU A 315 -1.65 8.42 -11.35
N LEU A 316 -0.54 8.31 -12.07
CA LEU A 316 0.27 9.46 -12.43
C LEU A 316 -0.37 10.24 -13.58
N ASP A 317 0.05 11.50 -13.75
CA ASP A 317 -0.33 12.32 -14.89
C ASP A 317 0.08 11.72 -16.25
N ALA A 318 -0.51 12.29 -17.30
CA ALA A 318 -0.27 11.87 -18.67
C ALA A 318 1.21 11.96 -19.07
N VAL A 319 1.74 10.86 -19.58
CA VAL A 319 3.07 10.79 -20.20
C VAL A 319 2.88 10.71 -21.71
N ASN A 320 3.23 11.78 -22.42
CA ASN A 320 3.22 11.82 -23.88
C ASN A 320 4.54 11.26 -24.43
N ILE A 321 4.45 10.22 -25.26
CA ILE A 321 5.57 9.51 -25.86
C ILE A 321 5.56 9.78 -27.36
N PRO A 322 6.48 10.61 -27.89
CA PRO A 322 6.57 10.89 -29.32
C PRO A 322 6.75 9.62 -30.17
N ALA A 323 6.46 9.70 -31.47
CA ALA A 323 6.79 8.63 -32.40
C ALA A 323 8.31 8.39 -32.42
N GLY A 324 8.75 7.14 -32.27
CA GLY A 324 10.16 6.77 -32.09
C GLY A 324 10.72 7.08 -30.69
N GLY A 325 9.92 7.72 -29.83
CA GLY A 325 10.31 8.16 -28.50
C GLY A 325 10.28 7.05 -27.44
N LYS A 326 10.82 7.37 -26.26
CA LYS A 326 10.80 6.52 -25.07
C LYS A 326 10.37 7.32 -23.86
N ALA A 327 9.72 6.65 -22.92
CA ALA A 327 9.44 7.20 -21.59
C ALA A 327 9.76 6.18 -20.51
N SER A 328 10.10 6.69 -19.32
CA SER A 328 10.46 5.88 -18.16
C SER A 328 9.79 6.44 -16.91
N VAL A 329 9.27 5.56 -16.06
CA VAL A 329 8.71 5.90 -14.76
C VAL A 329 9.32 5.00 -13.70
N ASN A 330 9.71 5.60 -12.57
CA ASN A 330 10.21 4.87 -11.42
C ASN A 330 9.11 4.79 -10.35
N ALA A 331 9.04 3.65 -9.69
CA ALA A 331 8.20 3.42 -8.54
C ALA A 331 8.99 2.64 -7.48
N LYS A 332 8.62 2.82 -6.21
CA LYS A 332 9.15 2.02 -5.11
C LYS A 332 7.99 1.32 -4.40
N VAL A 333 8.29 0.16 -3.85
CA VAL A 333 7.36 -0.67 -3.11
C VAL A 333 8.02 -1.11 -1.82
N PHE A 334 7.39 -0.79 -0.70
CA PHE A 334 7.71 -1.41 0.57
C PHE A 334 6.77 -2.60 0.77
N ALA A 335 7.30 -3.76 1.12
CA ALA A 335 6.52 -4.94 1.49
C ALA A 335 7.23 -5.72 2.60
N GLY A 336 6.95 -5.38 3.86
CA GLY A 336 7.77 -5.86 4.97
C GLY A 336 7.26 -5.59 6.37
N ALA A 337 8.13 -5.88 7.33
CA ALA A 337 7.89 -5.65 8.74
C ALA A 337 8.13 -4.18 9.13
N LYS A 338 7.29 -3.65 10.02
CA LYS A 338 7.36 -2.27 10.52
C LYS A 338 8.46 -2.09 11.57
N LYS A 339 9.72 -2.12 11.13
CA LYS A 339 10.90 -1.83 11.97
C LYS A 339 11.25 -0.35 11.87
N VAL A 340 11.30 0.36 13.00
CA VAL A 340 11.60 1.80 13.10
C VAL A 340 12.88 2.15 12.34
N SER A 341 14.01 1.52 12.71
CA SER A 341 15.30 1.77 12.06
C SER A 341 15.34 1.49 10.55
N VAL A 342 14.50 0.57 10.04
CA VAL A 342 14.43 0.27 8.60
C VAL A 342 13.59 1.32 7.88
N ILE A 343 12.43 1.67 8.44
CA ILE A 343 11.51 2.66 7.86
C ILE A 343 12.16 4.05 7.87
N ASP A 344 12.74 4.47 8.99
CA ASP A 344 13.45 5.75 9.11
C ASP A 344 14.67 5.76 8.16
N GLY A 345 15.40 4.65 8.08
CA GLY A 345 16.50 4.50 7.14
C GLY A 345 16.06 4.63 5.67
N TYR A 346 14.88 4.15 5.29
CA TYR A 346 14.32 4.37 3.96
C TYR A 346 13.84 5.79 3.75
N GLN A 347 13.19 6.40 4.74
CA GLN A 347 12.79 7.82 4.69
C GLN A 347 13.98 8.68 4.29
N GLU A 348 15.11 8.52 4.98
CA GLU A 348 16.32 9.30 4.74
C GLU A 348 16.99 8.94 3.40
N LYS A 349 17.29 7.65 3.17
CA LYS A 349 18.08 7.20 2.01
C LYS A 349 17.34 7.35 0.69
N GLU A 350 16.02 7.14 0.71
CA GLU A 350 15.17 7.17 -0.49
C GLU A 350 14.38 8.48 -0.62
N ASN A 351 14.58 9.41 0.32
CA ASN A 351 13.90 10.71 0.42
C ASN A 351 12.38 10.57 0.36
N ILE A 352 11.81 9.62 1.11
CA ILE A 352 10.37 9.36 1.12
C ILE A 352 9.74 10.25 2.19
N ARG A 353 8.91 11.21 1.78
CA ARG A 353 8.33 12.18 2.72
C ARG A 353 7.41 11.47 3.72
N SER A 354 7.69 11.68 5.00
CA SER A 354 6.90 11.20 6.13
C SER A 354 6.57 9.70 6.06
N PHE A 355 7.58 8.87 5.78
CA PHE A 355 7.47 7.42 5.74
C PHE A 355 7.51 6.76 7.13
N GLU A 356 8.10 7.42 8.13
CA GLU A 356 8.03 7.04 9.55
C GLU A 356 6.59 6.92 10.08
N LEU A 357 5.63 7.65 9.48
CA LEU A 357 4.19 7.55 9.79
C LEU A 357 3.54 6.24 9.33
N LEU A 358 4.26 5.36 8.63
CA LEU A 358 3.82 3.98 8.40
C LEU A 358 3.74 3.19 9.73
N ILE A 359 4.47 3.65 10.75
CA ILE A 359 4.37 3.17 12.12
C ILE A 359 3.38 4.04 12.87
N ASP A 360 2.29 3.43 13.32
CA ASP A 360 1.32 4.09 14.17
C ASP A 360 1.85 4.16 15.62
N TRP A 361 2.11 5.39 16.07
CA TRP A 361 2.59 5.70 17.42
C TRP A 361 1.46 6.02 18.40
N GLY A 362 0.22 5.99 17.92
CA GLY A 362 -0.98 6.36 18.66
C GLY A 362 -1.07 7.86 18.97
N LEU A 363 -2.16 8.23 19.65
CA LEU A 363 -2.44 9.61 20.05
C LEU A 363 -1.29 10.24 20.87
N PHE A 364 -0.63 9.44 21.71
CA PHE A 364 0.45 9.86 22.59
C PHE A 364 1.85 9.72 21.96
N HIS A 365 1.96 9.86 20.63
CA HIS A 365 3.22 9.71 19.89
C HIS A 365 4.39 10.51 20.48
N PHE A 366 4.13 11.69 21.04
CA PHE A 366 5.12 12.54 21.70
C PHE A 366 5.72 11.93 22.96
N PHE A 367 5.03 10.98 23.61
CA PHE A 367 5.58 10.16 24.69
C PHE A 367 6.09 8.81 24.18
N THR A 368 5.35 8.13 23.30
CA THR A 368 5.67 6.76 22.88
C THR A 368 6.93 6.70 22.00
N LYS A 369 7.18 7.67 21.11
CA LYS A 369 8.42 7.73 20.33
C LYS A 369 9.67 7.88 21.21
N PRO A 370 9.79 8.91 22.07
CA PRO A 370 10.96 9.04 22.93
C PRO A 370 11.17 7.83 23.83
N LEU A 371 10.08 7.30 24.43
CA LEU A 371 10.15 6.11 25.27
C LEU A 371 10.71 4.90 24.51
N PHE A 372 10.25 4.69 23.26
CA PHE A 372 10.78 3.63 22.41
C PHE A 372 12.28 3.78 22.18
N PHE A 373 12.77 4.99 21.86
CA PHE A 373 14.21 5.21 21.64
C PHE A 373 15.04 4.96 22.90
N VAL A 374 14.52 5.28 24.09
CA VAL A 374 15.19 4.94 25.35
C VAL A 374 15.24 3.42 25.55
N ILE A 375 14.13 2.70 25.30
CA ILE A 375 14.10 1.23 25.38
C ILE A 375 15.06 0.62 24.35
N GLU A 376 15.09 1.12 23.12
CA GLU A 376 15.99 0.65 22.06
C GLU A 376 17.45 0.89 22.42
N PHE A 377 17.79 2.04 23.01
CA PHE A 377 19.12 2.33 23.53
C PHE A 377 19.55 1.26 24.56
N PHE A 378 18.72 0.97 25.55
CA PHE A 378 19.01 -0.07 26.54
C PHE A 378 19.06 -1.47 25.91
N TYR A 379 18.19 -1.77 24.95
CA TYR A 379 18.23 -3.04 24.23
C TYR A 379 19.56 -3.23 23.50
N ASN A 380 20.08 -2.20 22.85
CA ASN A 380 21.36 -2.28 22.14
C ASN A 380 22.54 -2.51 23.08
N PHE A 381 22.45 -2.07 24.34
CA PHE A 381 23.48 -2.31 25.36
C PHE A 381 23.31 -3.67 26.06
N LEU A 382 22.07 -4.08 26.36
CA LEU A 382 21.75 -5.23 27.21
C LEU A 382 21.41 -6.51 26.43
N GLY A 383 21.05 -6.38 25.14
CA GLY A 383 20.66 -7.49 24.26
C GLY A 383 19.31 -8.15 24.59
N ASN A 384 18.52 -7.60 25.50
CA ASN A 384 17.24 -8.18 25.93
C ASN A 384 16.18 -7.11 26.19
N PHE A 385 15.04 -7.20 25.48
CA PHE A 385 13.95 -6.22 25.59
C PHE A 385 13.30 -6.22 26.99
N GLY A 386 13.18 -7.36 27.66
CA GLY A 386 12.63 -7.42 29.02
C GLY A 386 13.52 -6.66 30.01
N VAL A 387 14.84 -6.86 29.94
CA VAL A 387 15.79 -6.14 30.79
C VAL A 387 15.85 -4.66 30.44
N ALA A 388 15.77 -4.31 29.16
CA ALA A 388 15.69 -2.92 28.71
C ALA A 388 14.45 -2.21 29.27
N ILE A 389 13.29 -2.85 29.25
CA ILE A 389 12.06 -2.31 29.84
C ILE A 389 12.24 -2.11 31.35
N LEU A 390 12.81 -3.09 32.07
CA LEU A 390 13.09 -2.95 33.51
C LEU A 390 14.02 -1.77 33.80
N ALA A 391 15.08 -1.59 33.00
CA ALA A 391 15.99 -0.46 33.15
C ALA A 391 15.27 0.88 32.97
N VAL A 392 14.38 0.98 31.96
CA VAL A 392 13.55 2.17 31.76
C VAL A 392 12.59 2.40 32.92
N THR A 393 11.97 1.36 33.46
CA THR A 393 11.07 1.46 34.62
C THR A 393 11.78 1.98 35.88
N VAL A 394 13.08 1.72 36.06
CA VAL A 394 13.84 2.23 37.21
C VAL A 394 14.20 3.71 37.06
N ILE A 395 14.29 4.21 35.82
CA ILE A 395 14.68 5.60 35.52
C ILE A 395 13.49 6.56 35.64
N ILE A 396 12.28 6.09 35.31
CA ILE A 396 11.02 6.84 35.40
C ILE A 396 10.51 6.78 36.83
#